data_AF-A0A4C1UZ94-F1
#
_entry.id   AF-A0A4C1UZ94-F1
#
_cell.length_a   1.000
_cell.length_b   1.000
_cell.length_c   1.000
_cell.angle_alpha   90.00
_cell.angle_beta   90.00
_cell.angle_gamma   90.00
#
_symmetry.space_group_name_H-M   'P 1'
#
loop_
_entity.id
_entity.type
_entity.pdbx_description
1 polymer ?
#
loop_
_entity_poly.entity_id
_entity_poly.type
_entity_poly.pdbx_seq_one_letter_code
_entity_poly.pdbx_strand_id
1 'polypeptide(L)'
;MEFWAEVLGYKDAAGNNPFSELTAFATKLLSLPHSNADIECVFSQVNLVKTKLRNSLHTTTLKAILYVRFGLKRLNKCCHSYDVPELVLWKIGTNEAYASTSSAPDSAAISIDEDPNEDVHI
;
A
#
# COMPACT_ATOMS: atom_id res chain seq x y z
N MET A 1 -1.51 19.09 1.39
CA MET A 1 -0.09 18.69 1.45
C MET A 1 0.85 19.80 1.03
N GLU A 2 0.46 20.69 0.10
CA GLU A 2 1.32 21.78 -0.41
C GLU A 2 1.95 22.65 0.69
N PHE A 3 1.17 23.10 1.67
CA PHE A 3 1.69 23.87 2.81
C PHE A 3 2.83 23.15 3.55
N TRP A 4 2.62 21.90 3.97
CA TRP A 4 3.65 21.14 4.71
C TRP A 4 4.86 20.78 3.83
N ALA A 5 4.67 20.66 2.51
CA ALA A 5 5.78 20.49 1.58
C ALA A 5 6.64 21.76 1.49
N GLU A 6 6.02 22.93 1.52
CA GLU A 6 6.73 24.22 1.58
C GLU A 6 7.50 24.39 2.90
N VAL A 7 6.87 24.09 4.03
CA VAL A 7 7.51 24.13 5.35
C VAL A 7 8.66 23.11 5.47
N LEU A 8 8.56 21.96 4.80
CA LEU A 8 9.66 20.98 4.73
C LEU A 8 10.86 21.53 3.95
N GLY A 9 10.61 22.31 2.91
CA GLY A 9 11.62 22.95 2.07
C GLY A 9 12.21 24.23 2.66
N TYR A 10 11.59 24.80 3.71
CA TYR A 10 12.03 26.03 4.35
C TYR A 10 13.44 25.86 4.96
N LYS A 11 14.30 26.86 4.73
CA LYS A 11 15.63 26.95 5.31
C LYS A 11 15.85 28.33 5.90
N ASP A 12 16.45 28.37 7.08
CA ASP A 12 16.88 29.60 7.71
C ASP A 12 18.15 30.17 7.05
N ALA A 13 18.62 31.32 7.53
CA ALA A 13 19.85 31.96 7.04
C ALA A 13 21.11 31.11 7.26
N ALA A 14 21.07 30.10 8.13
CA ALA A 14 22.15 29.14 8.36
C ALA A 14 22.00 27.87 7.49
N GLY A 15 20.95 27.78 6.65
CA GLY A 15 20.69 26.65 5.76
C GLY A 15 19.99 25.47 6.45
N ASN A 16 19.59 25.61 7.72
CA ASN A 16 18.91 24.56 8.50
C ASN A 16 17.39 24.74 8.45
N ASN A 17 16.63 23.64 8.57
CA ASN A 17 15.18 23.71 8.72
C ASN A 17 14.81 23.59 10.22
N PRO A 18 14.43 24.69 10.89
CA PRO A 18 14.05 24.67 12.31
C PRO A 18 12.76 23.89 12.59
N PHE A 19 11.94 23.62 11.57
CA PHE A 19 10.68 22.88 11.67
C PHE A 19 10.77 21.45 11.16
N SER A 20 11.97 20.92 10.96
CA SER A 20 12.19 19.58 10.40
C SER A 20 11.44 18.48 11.18
N GLU A 21 11.51 18.49 12.51
CA GLU A 21 10.81 17.53 13.37
C GLU A 21 9.29 17.67 13.30
N LEU A 22 8.78 18.91 13.40
CA LEU A 22 7.35 19.21 13.31
C LEU A 22 6.78 18.77 11.96
N THR A 23 7.51 19.07 10.89
CA THR A 23 7.08 18.72 9.53
C THR A 23 7.12 17.23 9.29
N ALA A 24 8.12 16.52 9.85
CA ALA A 24 8.16 15.07 9.80
C ALA A 24 6.98 14.45 10.56
N PHE A 25 6.62 14.99 11.73
CA PHE A 25 5.44 14.56 12.48
C PHE A 25 4.14 14.80 11.70
N ALA A 26 3.94 16.03 11.21
CA ALA A 26 2.74 16.39 10.45
C ALA A 26 2.60 15.54 9.17
N THR A 27 3.70 15.27 8.47
CA THR A 27 3.69 14.42 7.26
C THR A 27 3.27 12.99 7.60
N LYS A 28 3.77 12.43 8.72
CA LYS A 28 3.37 11.09 9.18
C LYS A 28 1.89 11.08 9.56
N LEU A 29 1.43 12.06 10.33
CA LEU A 29 0.04 12.16 10.75
C LEU A 29 -0.92 12.28 9.55
N LEU A 30 -0.57 13.10 8.56
CA LEU A 30 -1.36 13.30 7.35
C LEU A 30 -1.30 12.12 6.36
N SER A 31 -0.34 11.21 6.52
CA SER A 31 -0.26 9.98 5.71
C SER A 31 -1.21 8.89 6.20
N LEU A 32 -1.75 9.03 7.42
CA LEU A 32 -2.72 8.09 7.97
C LEU A 32 -4.10 8.34 7.36
N PRO A 33 -4.87 7.28 7.07
CA PRO A 33 -6.27 7.42 6.72
C PRO A 33 -7.01 8.09 7.90
N HIS A 34 -7.55 9.27 7.66
CA HIS A 34 -8.14 10.11 8.71
C HIS A 34 -9.56 9.64 9.09
N SER A 35 -10.22 8.87 8.22
CA SER A 35 -11.61 8.46 8.43
C SER A 35 -11.84 6.98 8.10
N ASN A 36 -12.89 6.42 8.71
CA ASN A 36 -13.36 5.07 8.36
C ASN A 36 -13.79 4.98 6.87
N ALA A 37 -14.28 6.09 6.29
CA ALA A 37 -14.64 6.14 4.88
C ALA A 37 -13.44 5.87 3.95
N ASP A 38 -12.22 6.27 4.34
CA ASP A 38 -11.01 5.97 3.58
C ASP A 38 -10.71 4.47 3.59
N ILE A 39 -10.94 3.82 4.72
CA ILE A 39 -10.78 2.37 4.88
C ILE A 39 -11.84 1.63 4.05
N GLU A 40 -13.10 2.06 4.10
CA GLU A 40 -14.19 1.53 3.28
C GLU A 40 -13.93 1.70 1.78
N CYS A 41 -13.29 2.80 1.37
CA CYS A 41 -12.88 3.01 -0.01
C CYS A 41 -11.87 1.94 -0.46
N VAL A 42 -10.89 1.61 0.38
CA VAL A 42 -9.95 0.51 0.11
C VAL A 42 -10.67 -0.83 0.02
N PHE A 43 -11.58 -1.13 0.96
CA PHE A 43 -12.40 -2.35 0.90
C PHE A 43 -13.29 -2.42 -0.33
N SER A 44 -13.85 -1.30 -0.77
CA SER A 44 -14.60 -1.20 -2.02
C SER A 44 -13.72 -1.56 -3.23
N GLN A 45 -12.45 -1.11 -3.27
CA GLN A 45 -11.51 -1.53 -4.32
C GLN A 45 -11.19 -3.02 -4.26
N VAL A 46 -11.08 -3.61 -3.06
CA VAL A 46 -10.92 -5.06 -2.89
C VAL A 46 -12.13 -5.80 -3.44
N ASN A 47 -13.35 -5.34 -3.13
CA ASN A 47 -14.60 -5.92 -3.61
C ASN A 47 -14.76 -5.78 -5.13
N LEU A 48 -14.24 -4.72 -5.73
CA LEU A 48 -14.21 -4.57 -7.19
C LEU A 48 -13.30 -5.63 -7.84
N VAL A 49 -12.21 -6.01 -7.18
CA VAL A 49 -11.32 -7.10 -7.64
C VAL A 49 -11.93 -8.47 -7.35
N LYS A 50 -12.52 -8.66 -6.17
CA LYS A 50 -13.24 -9.88 -5.78
C LYS A 50 -14.70 -9.81 -6.20
N THR A 51 -14.95 -10.05 -7.47
CA THR A 51 -16.32 -10.16 -7.97
C THR A 51 -16.97 -11.46 -7.50
N LYS A 52 -18.31 -11.54 -7.55
CA LYS A 52 -19.05 -12.75 -7.14
C LYS A 52 -18.59 -14.03 -7.84
N LEU A 53 -18.18 -13.93 -9.11
CA LEU A 53 -17.67 -15.06 -9.90
C LEU A 53 -16.17 -15.34 -9.65
N ARG A 54 -15.39 -14.32 -9.25
CA ARG A 54 -13.94 -14.40 -9.01
C ARG A 54 -13.60 -13.98 -7.58
N ASN A 55 -14.20 -14.66 -6.61
CA ASN A 55 -13.96 -14.38 -5.18
C ASN A 55 -12.77 -15.17 -4.61
N SER A 56 -12.46 -16.33 -5.17
CA SER A 56 -11.30 -17.14 -4.80
C SER A 56 -10.05 -16.64 -5.50
N LEU A 57 -9.31 -15.76 -4.84
CA LEU A 57 -8.00 -15.28 -5.26
C LEU A 57 -7.03 -15.43 -4.10
N HIS A 58 -5.84 -15.97 -4.38
CA HIS A 58 -4.77 -15.98 -3.40
C HIS A 58 -4.39 -14.55 -3.02
N THR A 59 -4.01 -14.34 -1.75
CA THR A 59 -3.70 -13.01 -1.22
C THR A 59 -2.56 -12.33 -1.99
N THR A 60 -1.57 -13.09 -2.47
CA THR A 60 -0.47 -12.55 -3.30
C THR A 60 -0.99 -11.97 -4.62
N THR A 61 -1.87 -12.69 -5.32
CA THR A 61 -2.49 -12.23 -6.57
C THR A 61 -3.37 -11.01 -6.33
N LEU A 62 -4.16 -11.02 -5.26
CA LEU A 62 -5.00 -9.89 -4.88
C LEU A 62 -4.15 -8.63 -4.63
N LYS A 63 -3.09 -8.75 -3.83
CA LYS A 63 -2.13 -7.68 -3.56
C LYS A 63 -1.51 -7.15 -4.85
N ALA A 64 -1.04 -8.04 -5.74
CA ALA A 64 -0.44 -7.67 -7.01
C ALA A 64 -1.41 -6.85 -7.89
N ILE A 65 -2.66 -7.29 -8.02
CA ILE A 65 -3.68 -6.55 -8.79
C ILE A 65 -3.93 -5.17 -8.17
N LEU A 66 -4.08 -5.09 -6.85
CA LEU A 66 -4.30 -3.81 -6.17
C LEU A 66 -3.11 -2.87 -6.35
N TYR A 67 -1.87 -3.36 -6.21
CA TYR A 67 -0.66 -2.56 -6.43
C TYR A 67 -0.59 -1.99 -7.85
N VAL A 68 -0.89 -2.79 -8.87
CA VAL A 68 -0.93 -2.30 -10.25
C VAL A 68 -2.00 -1.22 -10.40
N ARG A 69 -3.22 -1.43 -9.88
CA ARG A 69 -4.32 -0.45 -9.97
C ARG A 69 -3.97 0.86 -9.28
N PHE A 70 -3.52 0.81 -8.03
CA PHE A 70 -3.16 2.00 -7.26
C PHE A 70 -1.90 2.68 -7.81
N GLY A 71 -0.91 1.89 -8.27
CA GLY A 71 0.30 2.40 -8.90
C GLY A 71 0.00 3.19 -10.17
N LEU A 72 -0.81 2.62 -11.07
CA LEU A 72 -1.26 3.31 -12.29
C LEU A 72 -2.08 4.56 -11.98
N LYS A 73 -2.98 4.48 -10.98
CA LYS A 73 -3.75 5.65 -10.51
C LYS A 73 -2.86 6.77 -9.98
N ARG A 74 -1.81 6.44 -9.21
CA ARG A 74 -0.83 7.43 -8.70
C ARG A 74 -0.04 8.10 -9.81
N LEU A 75 0.30 7.37 -10.87
CA LEU A 75 0.99 7.90 -12.05
C LEU A 75 0.03 8.58 -13.04
N ASN A 76 -1.27 8.60 -12.74
CA ASN A 76 -2.33 9.08 -13.61
C ASN A 76 -2.31 8.42 -15.02
N LYS A 77 -1.97 7.12 -15.07
CA LYS A 77 -1.91 6.33 -16.31
C LYS A 77 -3.03 5.29 -16.33
N CYS A 78 -3.51 4.97 -17.54
CA CYS A 78 -4.50 3.92 -17.79
C CYS A 78 -3.84 2.75 -18.56
N CYS A 79 -4.53 1.61 -18.68
CA CYS A 79 -4.03 0.44 -19.41
C CYS A 79 -3.67 0.72 -20.87
N HIS A 80 -4.25 1.77 -21.46
CA HIS A 80 -3.96 2.20 -22.84
C HIS A 80 -2.76 3.15 -22.95
N SER A 81 -2.35 3.78 -21.84
CA SER A 81 -1.31 4.81 -21.80
C SER A 81 -0.07 4.40 -21.01
N TYR A 82 -0.02 3.14 -20.59
CA TYR A 82 1.07 2.58 -19.83
C TYR A 82 1.92 1.69 -20.73
N ASP A 83 3.12 2.17 -21.04
CA ASP A 83 4.12 1.40 -21.77
C ASP A 83 4.77 0.40 -20.82
N VAL A 84 4.58 -0.89 -21.12
CA VAL A 84 5.17 -1.98 -20.35
C VAL A 84 6.67 -2.05 -20.65
N PRO A 85 7.55 -2.12 -19.63
CA PRO A 85 8.99 -2.25 -19.86
C PRO A 85 9.33 -3.46 -20.73
N GLU A 86 10.29 -3.29 -21.66
CA GLU A 86 10.67 -4.32 -22.64
C GLU A 86 11.12 -5.63 -21.99
N LEU A 87 11.81 -5.56 -20.85
CA LEU A 87 12.18 -6.73 -20.05
C LEU A 87 10.97 -7.56 -19.60
N VAL A 88 9.86 -6.91 -19.27
CA VAL A 88 8.62 -7.58 -18.85
C VAL A 88 7.92 -8.16 -20.09
N LEU A 89 7.91 -7.43 -21.20
CA LEU A 89 7.37 -7.91 -22.47
C LEU A 89 8.08 -9.18 -22.95
N TRP A 90 9.41 -9.23 -22.86
CA TRP A 90 10.19 -10.44 -23.20
C TRP A 90 9.78 -11.64 -22.36
N LYS A 91 9.49 -11.43 -21.07
CA LYS A 91 9.07 -12.51 -20.17
C LYS A 91 7.65 -13.00 -20.45
N ILE A 92 6.79 -12.15 -21.01
CA ILE A 92 5.42 -12.52 -21.40
C ILE A 92 5.50 -13.50 -22.59
N GLY A 93 5.07 -14.74 -22.35
CA GLY A 93 5.14 -15.83 -23.33
C GLY A 93 6.25 -16.85 -23.07
N THR A 94 7.15 -16.55 -22.13
CA THR A 94 8.09 -17.56 -21.59
C THR A 94 7.46 -18.24 -20.36
N ASN A 95 7.72 -19.54 -20.17
CA ASN A 95 7.26 -20.25 -18.97
C ASN A 95 8.02 -19.83 -17.69
N GLU A 96 9.03 -18.95 -17.81
CA GLU A 96 9.81 -18.45 -16.67
C GLU A 96 8.95 -17.71 -15.64
N ALA A 97 7.92 -17.00 -16.08
CA ALA A 97 6.98 -16.32 -15.19
C ALA A 97 6.15 -17.28 -14.32
N TYR A 98 6.05 -18.54 -14.73
CA TYR A 98 5.33 -19.61 -14.03
C TYR A 98 6.26 -20.64 -13.39
N ALA A 99 7.57 -20.45 -13.50
CA ALA A 99 8.53 -21.33 -12.83
C ALA A 99 8.31 -21.21 -11.32
N SER A 100 7.89 -22.31 -10.69
CA SER A 100 7.62 -22.34 -9.26
C SER A 100 8.91 -22.11 -8.49
N THR A 101 9.10 -20.91 -7.97
CA THR A 101 10.10 -20.63 -6.94
C THR A 101 9.63 -21.35 -5.67
N SER A 102 10.16 -22.55 -5.41
CA SER A 102 9.98 -23.18 -4.11
C SER A 102 10.55 -22.26 -3.02
N SER A 103 9.76 -22.02 -1.98
CA SER A 103 10.09 -21.34 -0.71
C SER A 103 10.30 -19.82 -0.70
N ALA A 104 9.28 -19.11 -0.20
CA ALA A 104 9.46 -18.09 0.84
C ALA A 104 8.34 -18.29 1.87
N PRO A 105 8.64 -18.40 3.18
CA PRO A 105 7.62 -18.62 4.20
C PRO A 105 6.95 -17.27 4.51
N ASP A 106 5.79 -17.00 3.93
CA ASP A 106 4.87 -15.96 4.43
C ASP A 106 4.12 -16.50 5.66
N SER A 107 4.87 -16.75 6.74
CA SER A 107 4.36 -16.99 8.08
C SER A 107 5.02 -16.02 9.05
N ALA A 108 4.66 -14.74 8.93
CA ALA A 108 4.63 -13.88 10.11
C ALA A 108 3.22 -14.03 10.69
N ALA A 109 3.02 -15.12 11.44
CA ALA A 109 1.92 -15.21 12.38
C ALA A 109 2.11 -14.10 13.41
N ILE A 110 1.18 -13.14 13.45
CA ILE A 110 0.98 -12.34 14.65
C ILE A 110 0.26 -13.29 15.61
N SER A 111 1.00 -13.83 16.57
CA SER A 111 0.43 -14.45 17.75
C SER A 111 -0.36 -13.37 18.48
N ILE A 112 -1.68 -13.47 18.44
CA ILE A 112 -2.50 -12.82 19.46
C ILE A 112 -2.45 -13.82 20.62
N ASP A 113 -1.63 -13.53 21.61
CA ASP A 113 -1.72 -14.20 22.90
C ASP A 113 -3.10 -13.85 23.49
N GLU A 114 -3.97 -14.85 23.49
CA GLU A 114 -5.22 -14.88 24.26
C GLU A 114 -4.83 -14.98 25.74
N ASP A 115 -4.88 -13.86 26.47
CA ASP A 115 -4.73 -13.87 27.93
C ASP A 115 -6.10 -14.19 28.57
N PRO A 116 -6.24 -15.30 29.31
CA PRO A 116 -7.50 -15.70 29.90
C PRO A 116 -7.72 -15.04 31.27
N ASN A 117 -8.80 -14.25 31.36
CA ASN A 117 -9.58 -13.96 32.57
C ASN A 117 -8.92 -13.12 33.67
N GLU A 118 -9.38 -11.87 33.81
CA GLU A 118 -9.51 -11.25 35.13
C GLU A 118 -10.89 -10.59 35.26
N ASP A 119 -11.80 -11.33 35.91
CA ASP A 119 -12.98 -10.82 36.58
C ASP A 119 -12.60 -9.70 37.56
N VAL A 120 -13.09 -8.47 37.35
CA VAL A 120 -13.27 -7.52 38.45
C VAL A 120 -14.59 -6.79 38.30
N HIS A 121 -15.47 -7.08 39.26
CA HIS A 121 -16.63 -6.33 39.72
C HIS A 121 -16.44 -4.79 39.64
N ILE A 122 -17.41 -4.10 39.03
CA ILE A 122 -18.35 -3.12 39.64
C ILE A 122 -19.36 -2.70 38.56
#